data_AF-A0AAW2L5G9-F1
#
_entry.id   AF-A0AAW2L5G9-F1
#
_cell.length_a   1.000
_cell.length_b   1.000
_cell.length_c   1.000
_cell.angle_alpha   90.00
_cell.angle_beta   90.00
_cell.angle_gamma   90.00
#
_symmetry.space_group_name_H-M   'P 1'
#
loop_
_entity.id
_entity.type
_entity.pdbx_description
1 polymer ?
#
loop_
_entity_poly.entity_id
_entity_poly.type
_entity_poly.pdbx_seq_one_letter_code
_entity_poly.pdbx_strand_id
1 'polypeptide(L)'
;MTEAVQPYLTGEVTPLQDNVLHSTTEISSKVLGLKEALHSLNSLEIKLKAPGEALLQTQTKNSLFWAEKQQSLDCDTDFVPPVAERISFAALQPVSGATKSELLKLQREKLTAMDVTDTLVRLEKATELARDNTAILAAKLAIQSLDMR
;
A
#
# COMPACT_ATOMS: atom_id res chain seq x y z
N MET A 1 6.14 31.39 -26.98
CA MET A 1 5.09 31.42 -25.94
C MET A 1 4.91 29.99 -25.46
N THR A 2 5.00 29.82 -24.14
CA THR A 2 5.29 28.60 -23.40
C THR A 2 4.28 27.46 -23.62
N GLU A 3 4.77 26.27 -23.98
CA GLU A 3 4.00 25.01 -24.11
C GLU A 3 3.14 24.67 -22.88
N ALA A 4 3.50 25.19 -21.70
CA ALA A 4 2.83 24.92 -20.43
C ALA A 4 1.36 25.40 -20.31
N VAL A 5 0.83 26.20 -21.25
CA VAL A 5 -0.53 26.79 -21.13
C VAL A 5 -1.58 26.07 -21.98
N GLN A 6 -1.18 25.25 -22.96
CA GLN A 6 -2.13 24.61 -23.88
C GLN A 6 -3.16 23.67 -23.22
N PRO A 7 -2.82 22.82 -22.25
CA PRO A 7 -3.77 21.86 -21.67
C PRO A 7 -4.98 22.54 -21.01
N TYR A 8 -4.76 23.70 -20.39
CA TYR A 8 -5.82 24.48 -19.73
C TYR A 8 -6.78 25.15 -20.72
N LEU A 9 -6.35 25.39 -21.96
CA LEU A 9 -7.16 26.01 -23.01
C LEU A 9 -7.98 24.98 -23.80
N THR A 10 -7.45 23.75 -23.95
CA THR A 10 -8.13 22.65 -24.64
C THR A 10 -9.00 21.80 -23.71
N GLY A 11 -8.82 21.93 -22.39
CA GLY A 11 -9.52 21.08 -21.41
C GLY A 11 -8.99 19.64 -21.39
N GLU A 12 -7.76 19.43 -21.89
CA GLU A 12 -7.13 18.12 -21.98
C GLU A 12 -6.54 17.72 -20.63
N VAL A 13 -6.94 16.53 -20.14
CA VAL A 13 -6.46 15.97 -18.88
C VAL A 13 -5.58 14.78 -19.18
N THR A 14 -4.28 14.91 -18.96
CA THR A 14 -3.32 13.81 -19.07
C THR A 14 -3.05 13.24 -17.67
N PRO A 15 -3.30 11.95 -17.42
CA PRO A 15 -3.00 11.34 -16.13
C PRO A 15 -1.48 11.31 -15.91
N LEU A 16 -1.04 11.73 -14.73
CA LEU A 16 0.35 11.58 -14.32
C LEU A 16 0.59 10.11 -13.91
N GLN A 17 1.45 9.43 -14.65
CA GLN A 17 1.89 8.07 -14.33
C GLN A 17 3.31 8.10 -13.75
N ASP A 18 3.66 7.05 -12.99
CA ASP A 18 5.02 6.87 -12.50
C ASP A 18 6.04 6.70 -13.64
N ASN A 19 7.29 7.09 -13.37
CA ASN A 19 8.39 6.93 -14.31
C ASN A 19 8.77 5.44 -14.44
N VAL A 20 8.74 4.92 -15.66
CA VAL A 20 9.11 3.52 -15.97
C VAL A 20 10.61 3.41 -16.29
N LEU A 21 11.47 3.85 -15.36
CA LEU A 21 12.92 3.86 -15.58
C LEU A 21 13.60 2.52 -15.26
N HIS A 22 12.89 1.61 -14.60
CA HIS A 22 13.48 0.41 -13.99
C HIS A 22 13.24 -0.86 -14.79
N SER A 23 14.13 -1.84 -14.61
CA SER A 23 13.98 -3.13 -15.27
C SER A 23 12.76 -3.89 -14.73
N THR A 24 12.03 -4.57 -15.63
CA THR A 24 10.83 -5.33 -15.26
C THR A 24 11.11 -6.40 -14.21
N THR A 25 12.32 -6.98 -14.22
CA THR A 25 12.76 -8.01 -13.26
C THR A 25 12.93 -7.44 -11.86
N GLU A 26 13.54 -6.26 -11.73
CA GLU A 26 13.73 -5.59 -10.44
C GLU A 26 12.40 -5.21 -9.81
N ILE A 27 11.51 -4.54 -10.56
CA ILE A 27 10.16 -4.20 -10.10
C ILE A 27 9.42 -5.46 -9.65
N SER A 28 9.46 -6.54 -10.45
CA SER A 28 8.79 -7.80 -10.13
C SER A 28 9.30 -8.42 -8.81
N SER A 29 10.61 -8.35 -8.57
CA SER A 29 11.20 -8.85 -7.32
C SER A 29 10.74 -8.06 -6.09
N LYS A 30 10.66 -6.72 -6.21
CA LYS A 30 10.19 -5.83 -5.13
C LYS A 30 8.69 -6.01 -4.88
N VAL A 31 7.90 -6.16 -5.94
CA VAL A 31 6.48 -6.48 -5.86
C VAL A 31 6.28 -7.79 -5.09
N LEU A 32 7.01 -8.85 -5.44
CA LEU A 32 6.91 -10.13 -4.74
C LEU A 32 7.26 -9.99 -3.25
N GLY A 33 8.38 -9.34 -2.92
CA GLY A 33 8.81 -9.13 -1.55
C GLY A 33 7.79 -8.32 -0.71
N LEU A 34 7.15 -7.32 -1.30
CA LEU A 34 6.09 -6.56 -0.63
C LEU A 34 4.86 -7.44 -0.36
N LYS A 35 4.45 -8.27 -1.32
CA LYS A 35 3.30 -9.17 -1.15
C LYS A 35 3.53 -10.15 -0.01
N GLU A 36 4.72 -10.76 0.07
CA GLU A 36 5.10 -11.65 1.17
C GLU A 36 5.05 -10.96 2.53
N ALA A 37 5.54 -9.71 2.61
CA ALA A 37 5.46 -8.90 3.83
C ALA A 37 4.01 -8.62 4.23
N LEU A 38 3.15 -8.25 3.27
CA LEU A 38 1.73 -7.98 3.54
C LEU A 38 0.94 -9.23 3.94
N HIS A 39 1.27 -10.39 3.37
CA HIS A 39 0.69 -11.66 3.82
C HIS A 39 1.08 -11.97 5.27
N SER A 40 2.35 -11.79 5.62
CA SER A 40 2.85 -11.98 6.98
C SER A 40 2.16 -11.03 7.97
N LEU A 41 2.03 -9.76 7.60
CA LEU A 41 1.32 -8.73 8.38
C LEU A 41 -0.14 -9.12 8.61
N ASN A 42 -0.86 -9.49 7.55
CA ASN A 42 -2.26 -9.90 7.64
C ASN A 42 -2.45 -11.11 8.56
N SER A 43 -1.54 -12.08 8.54
CA SER A 43 -1.60 -13.22 9.47
C SER A 43 -1.50 -12.80 10.93
N LEU A 44 -0.68 -11.79 11.27
CA LEU A 44 -0.60 -11.26 12.63
C LEU A 44 -1.85 -10.45 13.00
N GLU A 45 -2.37 -9.63 12.08
CA GLU A 45 -3.61 -8.88 12.30
C GLU A 45 -4.80 -9.79 12.64
N ILE A 46 -4.92 -10.91 11.94
CA ILE A 46 -5.95 -11.91 12.22
C ILE A 46 -5.80 -12.49 13.62
N LYS A 47 -4.57 -12.85 14.03
CA LYS A 47 -4.30 -13.39 15.38
C LYS A 47 -4.66 -12.39 16.47
N LEU A 48 -4.43 -11.09 16.24
CA LEU A 48 -4.75 -10.04 17.20
C LEU A 48 -6.28 -9.83 17.31
N LYS A 49 -7.03 -10.05 16.22
CA LYS A 49 -8.50 -9.98 16.18
C LYS A 49 -9.20 -11.24 16.70
N ALA A 50 -8.58 -12.40 16.58
CA ALA A 50 -9.15 -13.72 16.87
C ALA A 50 -9.71 -13.96 18.30
N PRO A 51 -9.35 -13.20 19.37
CA PRO A 51 -10.06 -13.35 20.65
C PRO A 51 -11.49 -12.77 20.65
N GLY A 52 -11.94 -12.07 19.59
CA GLY A 52 -13.34 -11.65 19.42
C GLY A 52 -13.92 -12.16 18.10
N GLU A 53 -15.25 -12.31 18.02
CA GLU A 53 -16.05 -12.76 16.86
C GLU A 53 -16.00 -11.81 15.63
N ALA A 54 -14.87 -11.13 15.41
CA ALA A 54 -14.66 -10.20 14.32
C ALA A 54 -14.35 -10.92 13.00
N LEU A 55 -14.87 -10.37 11.89
CA LEU A 55 -14.56 -10.82 10.53
C LEU A 55 -13.04 -10.86 10.29
N LEU A 56 -12.54 -12.01 9.80
CA LEU A 56 -11.14 -12.27 9.42
C LEU A 56 -10.63 -11.41 8.23
N GLN A 57 -11.40 -10.41 7.82
CA GLN A 57 -11.01 -9.46 6.78
C GLN A 57 -10.26 -8.28 7.41
N THR A 58 -9.04 -8.06 6.94
CA THR A 58 -8.19 -6.92 7.33
C THR A 58 -8.16 -5.90 6.20
N GLN A 59 -7.86 -4.64 6.53
CA GLN A 59 -7.73 -3.60 5.51
C GLN A 59 -6.55 -3.90 4.59
N THR A 60 -5.46 -4.45 5.14
CA THR A 60 -4.30 -4.96 4.40
C THR A 60 -4.70 -5.98 3.33
N LYS A 61 -5.49 -7.00 3.70
CA LYS A 61 -5.95 -8.03 2.75
C LYS A 61 -6.85 -7.44 1.67
N ASN A 62 -7.78 -6.58 2.06
CA ASN A 62 -8.72 -5.97 1.11
C ASN A 62 -7.99 -5.05 0.12
N SER A 63 -7.01 -4.28 0.60
CA SER A 63 -6.22 -3.38 -0.24
C SER A 63 -5.31 -4.14 -1.20
N LEU A 64 -4.64 -5.21 -0.73
CA LEU A 64 -3.83 -6.06 -1.60
C LEU A 64 -4.69 -6.71 -2.68
N PHE A 65 -5.84 -7.28 -2.30
CA PHE A 65 -6.78 -7.87 -3.25
C PHE A 65 -7.25 -6.85 -4.31
N TRP A 66 -7.55 -5.61 -3.90
CA TRP A 66 -7.90 -4.54 -4.83
C TRP A 66 -6.77 -4.20 -5.80
N ALA A 67 -5.52 -4.13 -5.31
CA ALA A 67 -4.36 -3.78 -6.13
C ALA A 67 -4.04 -4.85 -7.20
N GLU A 68 -4.23 -6.11 -6.84
CA GLU A 68 -4.03 -7.26 -7.73
C GLU A 68 -5.14 -7.41 -8.77
N LYS A 69 -6.37 -7.09 -8.39
CA LYS A 69 -7.52 -7.31 -9.28
C LYS A 69 -7.37 -6.45 -10.53
N GLN A 70 -7.44 -7.10 -11.69
CA GLN A 70 -7.56 -6.39 -12.95
C GLN A 70 -8.92 -5.71 -12.99
N GLN A 71 -8.94 -4.39 -13.04
CA GLN A 71 -10.18 -3.63 -13.14
C GLN A 71 -10.63 -3.70 -14.60
N SER A 72 -11.69 -4.47 -14.86
CA SER A 72 -12.39 -4.47 -16.13
C SER A 72 -13.35 -3.27 -16.15
N LEU A 73 -12.79 -2.08 -16.21
CA LEU A 73 -13.55 -0.86 -16.46
C LEU A 73 -13.49 -0.58 -17.96
N ASP A 74 -14.59 -0.10 -18.52
CA ASP A 74 -14.62 0.47 -19.88
C ASP A 74 -14.01 1.89 -19.80
N CYS A 75 -12.72 1.94 -19.47
CA CYS A 75 -11.96 3.17 -19.35
C CYS A 75 -10.65 3.03 -20.11
N ASP A 76 -10.15 4.17 -20.57
CA ASP A 76 -8.85 4.25 -21.20
C ASP A 76 -7.76 3.72 -20.25
N THR A 77 -6.91 2.83 -20.77
CA THR A 77 -5.85 2.17 -20.01
C THR A 77 -4.84 3.15 -19.45
N ASP A 78 -4.71 4.33 -20.05
CA ASP A 78 -3.80 5.37 -19.60
C ASP A 78 -4.20 5.95 -18.23
N PHE A 79 -5.46 5.81 -17.82
CA PHE A 79 -5.95 6.25 -16.51
C PHE A 79 -5.89 5.15 -15.44
N VAL A 80 -5.52 3.92 -15.82
CA VAL A 80 -5.42 2.80 -14.88
C VAL A 80 -3.95 2.59 -14.53
N PRO A 81 -3.53 2.86 -13.28
CA PRO A 81 -2.15 2.64 -12.90
C PRO A 81 -1.73 1.18 -13.09
N PRO A 82 -0.48 0.93 -13.52
CA PRO A 82 0.06 -0.41 -13.63
C PRO A 82 -0.02 -1.18 -12.31
N VAL A 83 -0.07 -2.51 -12.39
CA VAL A 83 -0.22 -3.39 -11.20
C VAL A 83 0.85 -3.11 -10.14
N ALA A 84 2.10 -2.90 -10.55
CA ALA A 84 3.20 -2.60 -9.63
C ALA A 84 2.97 -1.28 -8.86
N GLU A 85 2.48 -0.25 -9.55
CA GLU A 85 2.13 1.03 -8.95
C GLU A 85 1.00 0.85 -7.94
N ARG A 86 -0.08 0.15 -8.30
CA ARG A 86 -1.19 -0.12 -7.36
C ARG A 86 -0.73 -0.91 -6.14
N ILE A 87 0.12 -1.91 -6.33
CA ILE A 87 0.68 -2.72 -5.23
C ILE A 87 1.55 -1.86 -4.30
N SER A 88 2.27 -0.87 -4.83
CA SER A 88 3.08 0.04 -4.00
C SER A 88 2.26 0.84 -2.98
N PHE A 89 0.94 0.99 -3.19
CA PHE A 89 0.03 1.62 -2.22
C PHE A 89 -0.65 0.62 -1.27
N ALA A 90 -0.54 -0.70 -1.51
CA ALA A 90 -1.28 -1.70 -0.75
C ALA A 90 -0.91 -1.76 0.74
N ALA A 91 0.32 -1.36 1.10
CA ALA A 91 0.80 -1.31 2.48
C ALA A 91 0.28 -0.11 3.29
N LEU A 92 -0.26 0.91 2.62
CA LEU A 92 -0.67 2.16 3.24
C LEU A 92 -2.07 2.03 3.86
N GLN A 93 -2.28 0.99 4.65
CA GLN A 93 -3.54 0.73 5.32
C GLN A 93 -3.38 0.78 6.84
N PRO A 94 -4.40 1.26 7.56
CA PRO A 94 -4.50 1.06 9.00
C PRO A 94 -4.43 -0.41 9.35
N VAL A 95 -3.55 -0.74 10.31
CA VAL A 95 -3.48 -2.09 10.89
C VAL A 95 -4.43 -2.23 12.07
N SER A 96 -4.81 -3.48 12.34
CA SER A 96 -5.68 -3.83 13.46
C SER A 96 -5.10 -3.34 14.80
N GLY A 97 -5.92 -2.64 15.60
CA GLY A 97 -5.47 -2.07 16.87
C GLY A 97 -4.50 -0.89 16.74
N ALA A 98 -4.56 -0.14 15.63
CA ALA A 98 -3.76 1.08 15.46
C ALA A 98 -4.15 2.18 16.45
N THR A 99 -3.14 2.78 17.08
CA THR A 99 -3.25 3.94 17.96
C THR A 99 -3.36 5.23 17.16
N LYS A 100 -3.77 6.33 17.82
CA LYS A 100 -3.84 7.66 17.18
C LYS A 100 -2.48 8.10 16.60
N SER A 101 -1.39 7.83 17.30
CA SER A 101 -0.03 8.17 16.83
C SER A 101 0.36 7.38 15.58
N GLU A 102 0.07 6.07 15.55
CA GLU A 102 0.31 5.22 14.39
C GLU A 102 -0.51 5.64 13.18
N LEU A 103 -1.78 6.03 13.38
CA LEU A 103 -2.63 6.58 12.30
C LEU A 103 -2.09 7.91 11.76
N LEU A 104 -1.56 8.79 12.62
CA LEU A 104 -0.93 10.04 12.19
C LEU A 104 0.40 9.80 11.47
N LYS A 105 1.18 8.77 11.85
CA LYS A 105 2.37 8.34 11.09
C LYS A 105 1.92 7.87 9.71
N LEU A 106 0.95 6.97 9.64
CA LEU A 106 0.41 6.43 8.38
C LEU A 106 -0.10 7.54 7.44
N GLN A 107 -0.79 8.56 7.96
CA GLN A 107 -1.26 9.67 7.13
C GLN A 107 -0.09 10.44 6.48
N ARG A 108 1.02 10.64 7.21
CA ARG A 108 2.23 11.25 6.66
C ARG A 108 2.90 10.37 5.60
N GLU A 109 2.96 9.06 5.83
CA GLU A 109 3.49 8.12 4.84
C GLU A 109 2.63 8.12 3.56
N LYS A 110 1.30 8.22 3.69
CA LYS A 110 0.38 8.34 2.54
C LYS A 110 0.68 9.56 1.69
N LEU A 111 0.78 10.74 2.31
CA LEU A 111 1.09 11.98 1.60
C LEU A 111 2.46 11.88 0.92
N THR A 112 3.46 11.39 1.64
CA THR A 112 4.81 11.18 1.10
C THR A 112 4.80 10.22 -0.09
N ALA A 113 3.99 9.15 -0.04
CA ALA A 113 3.87 8.18 -1.12
C ALA A 113 3.15 8.74 -2.36
N MET A 114 2.20 9.68 -2.17
CA MET A 114 1.54 10.39 -3.26
C MET A 114 2.48 11.33 -4.01
N ASP A 115 3.47 11.91 -3.32
CA ASP A 115 4.46 12.81 -3.94
C ASP A 115 5.61 12.07 -4.64
N VAL A 116 5.78 10.77 -4.38
CA VAL A 116 6.78 9.93 -5.07
C VAL A 116 6.25 9.58 -6.45
N THR A 117 7.04 9.81 -7.50
CA THR A 117 6.71 9.44 -8.90
C THR A 117 7.52 8.24 -9.41
N ASP A 118 8.25 7.58 -8.52
CA ASP A 118 9.04 6.39 -8.81
C ASP A 118 8.46 5.19 -8.07
N THR A 119 7.87 4.26 -8.83
CA THR A 119 7.23 3.07 -8.28
C THR A 119 8.19 2.21 -7.45
N LEU A 120 9.46 2.11 -7.84
CA LEU A 120 10.44 1.28 -7.14
C LEU A 120 10.74 1.86 -5.77
N VAL A 121 10.97 3.17 -5.70
CA VAL A 121 11.15 3.88 -4.42
C VAL A 121 9.91 3.72 -3.54
N ARG A 122 8.70 3.82 -4.13
CA ARG A 122 7.46 3.62 -3.38
C ARG A 122 7.32 2.18 -2.86
N LEU A 123 7.66 1.17 -3.66
CA LEU A 123 7.65 -0.24 -3.26
C LEU A 123 8.62 -0.52 -2.10
N GLU A 124 9.81 0.09 -2.10
CA GLU A 124 10.78 -0.06 -1.02
C GLU A 124 10.26 0.53 0.29
N LYS A 125 9.75 1.77 0.25
CA LYS A 125 9.14 2.43 1.42
C LYS A 125 7.93 1.65 1.94
N ALA A 126 7.08 1.16 1.04
CA ALA A 126 5.93 0.34 1.39
C ALA A 126 6.35 -0.98 2.07
N THR A 127 7.44 -1.59 1.62
CA THR A 127 8.00 -2.80 2.22
C THR A 127 8.56 -2.54 3.61
N GLU A 128 9.26 -1.42 3.80
CA GLU A 128 9.73 -0.98 5.11
C GLU A 128 8.56 -0.75 6.07
N LEU A 129 7.53 -0.01 5.64
CA LEU A 129 6.32 0.22 6.44
C LEU A 129 5.61 -1.09 6.83
N ALA A 130 5.52 -2.05 5.92
CA ALA A 130 4.93 -3.35 6.21
C ALA A 130 5.73 -4.13 7.27
N ARG A 131 7.06 -4.05 7.25
CA ARG A 131 7.95 -4.65 8.25
C ARG A 131 7.82 -3.97 9.62
N ASP A 132 7.81 -2.64 9.65
CA ASP A 132 7.57 -1.85 10.86
C ASP A 132 6.25 -2.25 11.52
N ASN A 133 5.17 -2.29 10.73
CA ASN A 133 3.86 -2.68 11.20
C ASN A 133 3.84 -4.13 11.70
N THR A 134 4.56 -5.03 11.04
CA THR A 134 4.69 -6.43 11.47
C THR A 134 5.35 -6.52 12.84
N ALA A 135 6.44 -5.77 13.08
CA ALA A 135 7.13 -5.72 14.37
C ALA A 135 6.21 -5.15 15.48
N ILE A 136 5.48 -4.09 15.18
CA ILE A 136 4.50 -3.49 16.10
C ILE A 136 3.40 -4.49 16.48
N LEU A 137 2.80 -5.17 15.49
CA LEU A 137 1.74 -6.15 15.76
C LEU A 137 2.27 -7.36 16.53
N ALA A 138 3.48 -7.82 16.23
CA ALA A 138 4.13 -8.89 16.98
C ALA A 138 4.33 -8.48 18.45
N ALA A 139 4.76 -7.25 18.72
CA ALA A 139 4.88 -6.73 20.08
C ALA A 139 3.52 -6.64 20.80
N LYS A 140 2.49 -6.13 20.12
CA LYS A 140 1.11 -6.07 20.66
C LYS A 140 0.57 -7.46 21.00
N LEU A 141 0.77 -8.44 20.12
CA LEU A 141 0.40 -9.84 20.34
C LEU A 141 1.13 -10.45 21.55
N ALA A 142 2.43 -10.17 21.69
CA ALA A 142 3.21 -10.66 22.82
C ALA A 142 2.66 -10.09 24.15
N ILE A 143 2.38 -8.79 24.22
CA ILE A 143 1.77 -8.15 25.40
C ILE A 143 0.41 -8.78 25.71
N GLN A 144 -0.46 -8.91 24.70
CA GLN A 144 -1.77 -9.53 24.89
C GLN A 144 -1.68 -10.98 25.40
N SER A 145 -0.68 -11.75 24.95
CA SER A 145 -0.45 -13.11 25.44
C SER A 145 -0.01 -13.19 26.90
N LEU A 146 0.63 -12.13 27.42
CA LEU A 146 1.03 -12.02 28.82
C LEU A 146 -0.15 -11.60 29.71
N ASP A 147 -1.02 -10.72 29.20
CA ASP A 147 -2.22 -10.25 29.93
C ASP A 147 -3.32 -11.32 30.04
N MET A 148 -3.32 -12.34 29.16
CA MET A 148 -4.25 -13.48 29.24
C MET A 148 -3.78 -14.61 30.17
N ARG A 149 -2.65 -14.46 30.88
CA ARG A 149 -2.21 -15.36 31.95
C ARG A 149 -2.69 -14.89 33.32
#